data_AF-A0A4U0QJL6-F1
#
_entry.id   AF-A0A4U0QJL6-F1
#
_cell.length_a   1.000
_cell.length_b   1.000
_cell.length_c   1.000
_cell.angle_alpha   90.00
_cell.angle_beta   90.00
_cell.angle_gamma   90.00
#
_symmetry.space_group_name_H-M   'P 1'
#
loop_
_entity.id
_entity.type
_entity.pdbx_description
1 polymer ?
#
loop_
_entity_poly.entity_id
_entity_poly.type
_entity_poly.pdbx_seq_one_letter_code
_entity_poly.pdbx_strand_id
1 'polypeptide(L)'
;MKHALILVLTLAACAEGQGYPALLPTDRILAEPALPAHATAARADPAPVRAASSTRADALRARADALRGPVVDPALRERAGR
;
A
#
# COMPACT_ATOMS: atom_id res chain seq x y z
N MET A 1 -53.33 16.99 -18.49
CA MET A 1 -52.61 16.04 -19.37
C MET A 1 -51.22 16.55 -19.77
N LYS A 2 -51.08 17.78 -20.30
CA LYS A 2 -49.77 18.37 -20.66
C LYS A 2 -48.76 18.43 -19.52
N HIS A 3 -49.18 18.78 -18.30
CA HIS A 3 -48.30 18.83 -17.13
C HIS A 3 -47.83 17.45 -16.64
N ALA A 4 -48.69 16.43 -16.75
CA ALA A 4 -48.32 15.06 -16.44
C ALA A 4 -47.29 14.51 -17.44
N LEU A 5 -47.44 14.85 -18.72
CA LEU A 5 -46.48 14.49 -19.76
C LEU A 5 -45.10 15.11 -19.51
N ILE A 6 -45.05 16.40 -19.15
CA ILE A 6 -43.79 17.10 -18.85
C ILE A 6 -43.09 16.48 -17.63
N LEU A 7 -43.84 16.16 -16.58
CA LEU A 7 -43.30 15.50 -15.38
C LEU A 7 -42.66 14.15 -15.73
N VAL A 8 -43.36 13.30 -16.49
CA VAL A 8 -42.85 11.97 -16.88
C VAL A 8 -41.56 12.07 -17.71
N LEU A 9 -41.49 13.04 -18.62
CA LEU A 9 -40.29 13.27 -19.45
C LEU A 9 -39.09 13.74 -18.61
N THR A 10 -39.31 14.58 -17.59
CA THR A 10 -38.21 15.01 -16.70
C THR A 10 -37.69 13.88 -15.80
N LEU A 11 -38.55 12.96 -15.36
CA LEU A 11 -38.11 11.78 -14.61
C LEU A 11 -37.32 10.80 -15.49
N ALA A 12 -37.72 10.64 -16.75
CA ALA A 12 -37.01 9.78 -17.71
C ALA A 12 -35.60 10.32 -18.02
N ALA A 13 -35.44 11.64 -18.14
CA ALA A 13 -34.14 12.28 -18.34
C ALA A 13 -33.22 12.19 -17.10
N CYS A 14 -33.78 12.17 -15.89
CA CYS A 14 -33.00 11.92 -14.67
C CYS A 14 -32.58 10.45 -14.50
N ALA A 15 -33.28 9.50 -15.14
CA ALA A 15 -32.87 8.10 -15.21
C ALA A 15 -31.78 7.85 -16.27
N GLU A 16 -31.42 8.88 -17.04
CA GLU A 16 -30.38 8.83 -18.07
C GLU A 16 -28.99 9.02 -17.43
N GLY A 17 -28.60 8.00 -16.67
CA GLY A 17 -27.28 7.85 -16.10
C GLY A 17 -26.99 6.37 -16.06
N GLN A 18 -26.28 5.90 -17.10
CA GLN A 18 -25.61 4.60 -17.23
C GLN A 18 -25.99 3.62 -16.12
N GLY A 19 -26.85 2.65 -16.42
CA GLY A 19 -27.34 1.66 -15.46
C GLY A 19 -26.22 1.12 -14.55
N TYR A 20 -26.57 0.83 -13.30
CA TYR A 20 -25.60 0.39 -12.29
C TYR A 20 -24.67 -0.68 -12.86
N PRO A 21 -23.33 -0.50 -12.77
CA PRO A 21 -22.40 -1.41 -13.42
C PRO A 21 -22.57 -2.81 -12.87
N ALA A 22 -22.36 -3.81 -13.73
CA ALA A 22 -22.35 -5.19 -13.30
C ALA A 22 -21.26 -5.37 -12.22
N LEU A 23 -21.67 -5.63 -10.98
CA LEU A 23 -20.74 -5.92 -9.90
C LEU A 23 -20.02 -7.22 -10.19
N LEU A 24 -18.75 -7.25 -9.79
CA LEU A 24 -18.01 -8.50 -9.82
C LEU A 24 -18.69 -9.49 -8.85
N PRO A 25 -18.90 -10.76 -9.25
CA PRO A 25 -19.45 -11.77 -8.36
C PRO A 25 -18.65 -11.87 -7.05
N THR A 26 -19.34 -12.02 -5.93
CA THR A 26 -18.72 -12.04 -4.60
C THR A 26 -17.67 -13.15 -4.45
N ASP A 27 -17.89 -14.30 -5.09
CA ASP A 27 -16.94 -15.41 -5.15
C ASP A 27 -15.63 -15.03 -5.84
N ARG A 28 -15.67 -14.15 -6.85
CA ARG A 28 -14.46 -13.64 -7.50
C ARG A 28 -13.75 -12.57 -6.70
N ILE A 29 -14.51 -11.69 -6.02
CA ILE A 29 -13.92 -10.64 -5.17
C ILE A 29 -13.17 -11.26 -3.99
N LEU A 30 -13.71 -12.35 -3.44
CA LEU A 30 -13.15 -13.03 -2.27
C LEU A 30 -12.21 -14.19 -2.63
N ALA A 31 -11.95 -14.42 -3.92
CA ALA A 31 -11.01 -15.46 -4.35
C ALA A 31 -9.60 -15.14 -3.87
N GLU A 32 -8.93 -16.13 -3.27
CA GLU A 32 -7.53 -16.01 -2.87
C GLU A 32 -6.66 -15.71 -4.10
N PRO A 33 -5.86 -14.64 -4.10
CA PRO A 33 -5.02 -14.30 -5.23
C PRO A 33 -3.93 -15.34 -5.44
N ALA A 34 -3.55 -15.54 -6.71
CA ALA A 34 -2.38 -16.35 -7.03
C ALA A 34 -1.13 -15.70 -6.44
N LEU A 35 -0.43 -16.45 -5.57
CA LEU A 35 0.80 -15.97 -4.98
C LEU A 35 1.97 -16.11 -5.96
N PRO A 36 2.93 -15.17 -5.96
CA PRO A 36 4.14 -15.29 -6.75
C PRO A 36 5.01 -16.44 -6.24
N ALA A 37 5.82 -17.03 -7.11
CA ALA A 37 6.64 -18.22 -6.80
C ALA A 37 7.56 -18.05 -5.58
N HIS A 38 8.09 -16.84 -5.35
CA HIS A 38 8.95 -16.57 -4.19
C HIS A 38 8.19 -16.54 -2.85
N ALA A 39 6.86 -16.37 -2.87
CA ALA A 39 6.03 -16.32 -1.68
C ALA A 39 5.54 -17.70 -1.23
N THR A 40 5.65 -18.74 -2.07
CA THR A 40 5.14 -20.08 -1.79
C THR A 40 5.78 -20.69 -0.54
N ALA A 41 7.10 -20.57 -0.39
CA ALA A 41 7.81 -21.07 0.79
C ALA A 41 7.39 -20.33 2.07
N ALA A 42 7.21 -19.00 1.99
CA ALA A 42 6.80 -18.17 3.12
C ALA A 42 5.36 -18.44 3.58
N ARG A 43 4.47 -18.84 2.67
CA ARG A 43 3.11 -19.28 3.00
C ARG A 43 3.10 -20.59 3.79
N ALA A 44 3.97 -21.53 3.42
CA ALA A 44 4.07 -22.82 4.10
C ALA A 44 4.72 -22.70 5.48
N ASP A 45 5.80 -21.92 5.59
CA ASP A 45 6.45 -21.60 6.86
C ASP A 45 7.03 -20.18 6.84
N PRO A 46 6.52 -19.25 7.67
CA PRO A 46 7.04 -17.89 7.75
C PRO A 46 8.33 -17.78 8.58
N ALA A 47 8.72 -18.79 9.35
CA ALA A 47 9.85 -18.71 10.28
C ALA A 47 11.19 -18.40 9.60
N PRO A 48 11.56 -19.02 8.45
CA PRO A 48 12.81 -18.73 7.76
C PRO A 48 12.91 -17.29 7.26
N VAL A 49 11.79 -16.74 6.75
CA VAL A 49 11.73 -15.35 6.27
C VAL A 49 11.89 -14.37 7.42
N ARG A 50 11.22 -14.64 8.55
CA ARG A 50 11.35 -13.83 9.77
C ARG A 50 12.78 -13.87 10.30
N ALA A 51 13.39 -15.05 10.37
CA ALA A 51 14.76 -15.23 10.81
C ALA A 51 15.73 -14.44 9.93
N ALA A 52 15.68 -14.64 8.61
CA ALA A 52 16.52 -13.90 7.65
C ALA A 52 16.34 -12.38 7.76
N SER A 53 15.10 -11.91 7.92
CA SER A 53 14.82 -10.48 8.08
C SER A 53 15.39 -9.91 9.38
N SER A 54 15.26 -10.65 10.49
CA SER A 54 15.82 -10.26 11.78
C SER A 54 17.35 -10.18 11.75
N THR A 55 18.02 -11.19 11.20
CA THR A 55 19.48 -11.20 11.02
C THR A 55 19.95 -10.02 10.19
N ARG A 56 19.23 -9.69 9.10
CA ARG A 56 19.56 -8.53 8.27
C ARG A 56 19.39 -7.22 9.04
N ALA A 57 18.33 -7.09 9.83
CA ALA A 57 18.09 -5.91 10.64
C ALA A 57 19.20 -5.72 11.69
N ASP A 58 19.62 -6.80 12.35
CA ASP A 58 20.68 -6.75 13.36
C ASP A 58 22.03 -6.39 12.75
N ALA A 59 22.37 -6.97 11.60
CA ALA A 59 23.57 -6.61 10.85
C ALA A 59 23.55 -5.12 10.44
N LEU A 60 22.40 -4.59 10.05
CA LEU A 60 22.25 -3.18 9.70
C LEU A 60 22.42 -2.27 10.93
N ARG A 61 21.83 -2.64 12.08
CA ARG A 61 21.98 -1.91 13.35
C ARG A 61 23.45 -1.85 13.77
N ALA A 62 24.13 -2.99 13.76
CA ALA A 62 25.56 -3.06 14.09
C ALA A 62 26.41 -2.15 13.20
N ARG A 63 26.11 -2.09 11.90
CA ARG A 63 26.80 -1.16 10.97
C ARG A 63 26.48 0.31 11.28
N ALA A 64 25.23 0.63 11.56
CA ALA A 64 24.82 1.98 11.92
C ALA A 64 25.49 2.44 13.23
N ASP A 65 25.60 1.54 14.21
CA ASP A 65 26.28 1.80 15.48
C ASP A 65 27.79 1.97 15.30
N ALA A 66 28.41 1.21 14.39
CA ALA A 66 29.83 1.41 14.04
C ALA A 66 30.10 2.75 13.34
N LEU A 67 29.10 3.28 12.63
CA LEU A 67 29.17 4.59 11.96
C LEU A 67 28.70 5.74 12.87
N ARG A 68 28.27 5.45 14.10
CA ARG A 68 27.82 6.47 15.03
C ARG A 68 29.01 7.25 15.55
N GLY A 69 29.11 8.50 15.11
CA GLY A 69 30.12 9.43 15.55
C GLY A 69 29.85 10.83 15.00
N PRO A 70 30.64 11.83 15.40
CA PRO A 70 30.54 13.17 14.84
C PRO A 70 30.78 13.12 13.33
N VAL A 71 29.77 13.47 12.54
CA VAL A 71 29.89 13.59 11.07
C VAL A 71 30.75 14.80 10.69
N VAL A 72 30.77 15.81 11.56
CA VAL A 72 31.56 17.04 11.40
C VAL A 72 32.69 16.99 12.42
N ASP A 73 33.91 17.22 11.93
CA ASP A 73 35.08 17.37 12.78
C ASP A 73 34.83 18.44 13.87
N PRO A 74 35.12 18.15 15.16
CA PRO A 74 34.85 19.10 16.24
C PRO A 74 35.51 20.46 16.04
N ALA A 75 36.74 20.52 15.52
CA ALA A 75 37.45 21.77 15.28
C ALA A 75 36.82 22.57 14.12
N LEU A 76 36.25 21.89 13.12
CA LEU A 76 35.45 22.57 12.08
C LEU A 76 34.18 23.19 12.68
N ARG A 77 33.52 22.49 13.61
CA ARG A 77 32.31 22.99 14.28
C ARG A 77 32.59 24.22 15.14
N GLU A 78 33.72 24.25 15.84
CA GLU A 78 34.15 25.43 16.62
C GLU A 78 34.48 26.65 15.77
N ARG A 79 35.00 26.46 14.54
CA ARG A 79 35.27 27.57 13.62
C ARG A 79 33.99 28.13 13.00
N ALA A 80 33.01 27.29 12.72
CA ALA A 80 31.74 27.71 12.11
C ALA A 80 30.75 28.37 13.08
N GLY A 81 30.95 28.21 14.39
CA GLY A 81 30.15 28.86 15.45
C GLY A 81 30.67 30.22 15.92
N ARG A 82 31.78 30.70 15.33
CA ARG A 82 32.28 32.08 15.45
C ARG A 82 31.86 32.87 14.22
#